data_AF-A0A4Q6FCU4-F1
#
_entry.id   AF-A0A4Q6FCU4-F1
#
_cell.length_a   1.000
_cell.length_b   1.000
_cell.length_c   1.000
_cell.angle_alpha   90.00
_cell.angle_beta   90.00
_cell.angle_gamma   90.00
#
_symmetry.space_group_name_H-M   'P 1'
#
loop_
_entity.id
_entity.type
_entity.pdbx_description
1 polymer ?
#
loop_
_entity_poly.entity_id
_entity_poly.type
_entity_poly.pdbx_seq_one_letter_code
_entity_poly.pdbx_strand_id
1 'polypeptide(L)'
;MNLIDSKSGLFIVLIMVMLGFFIVKKSGNRLDVHKSSTESTSKTPVAKQAIVSAPAKELDTAAVQNARRNFNIALLNGITTVPSVATGNKIRVLIQPAPEAQWCKTGDFDLIKSLAPNTNDKFVTLSLEAIGDKGVKRSQTYSLSDLNANRTMTFDIPVSDGAYGLYLCIDQSKKGGCANKQPIPTEIWSASPSKVKALAANKIFYFQLLHVKDKTVHIIPSQAWGKNNIRSLKSRLGDWMGDDVSALERMDELISKIRPIPARLADTRIEIPLPYNDLRCAGR
;
A
#
# COMPACT_ATOMS: atom_id res chain seq x y z
N MET A 1 14.87 -37.03 -26.23
CA MET A 1 16.19 -36.37 -26.07
C MET A 1 16.84 -36.96 -24.84
N ASN A 2 18.04 -37.50 -25.04
CA ASN A 2 18.71 -38.42 -24.14
C ASN A 2 19.20 -37.76 -22.85
N LEU A 3 18.85 -38.41 -21.74
CA LEU A 3 19.67 -38.74 -20.58
C LEU A 3 20.92 -37.88 -20.36
N ILE A 4 20.82 -36.99 -19.36
CA ILE A 4 21.98 -36.51 -18.63
C ILE A 4 22.60 -37.72 -17.93
N ASP A 5 23.77 -38.11 -18.42
CA ASP A 5 24.60 -39.18 -17.90
C ASP A 5 24.89 -38.95 -16.41
N SER A 6 24.47 -39.87 -15.54
CA SER A 6 24.37 -39.64 -14.08
C SER A 6 25.71 -39.36 -13.40
N LYS A 7 26.83 -39.67 -14.06
CA LYS A 7 28.18 -39.39 -13.57
C LYS A 7 28.57 -37.91 -13.69
N SER A 8 28.00 -37.18 -14.64
CA SER A 8 28.34 -35.76 -14.89
C SER A 8 27.60 -34.81 -13.94
N GLY A 9 26.39 -35.18 -13.50
CA GLY A 9 25.60 -34.38 -12.56
C GLY A 9 26.21 -34.31 -11.15
N LEU A 10 26.86 -35.39 -10.72
CA LEU A 10 27.47 -35.47 -9.38
C LEU A 10 28.72 -34.60 -9.26
N PHE A 11 29.44 -34.39 -10.36
CA PHE A 11 30.63 -33.52 -10.41
C PHE A 11 30.27 -32.03 -10.26
N ILE A 12 29.16 -31.58 -10.85
CA ILE A 12 28.73 -30.17 -10.79
C ILE A 12 28.27 -29.78 -9.38
N VAL A 13 27.57 -30.69 -8.68
CA VAL A 13 27.15 -30.46 -7.29
C VAL A 13 28.35 -30.35 -6.36
N LEU A 14 29.40 -31.17 -6.57
CA LEU A 14 30.60 -31.16 -5.73
C LEU A 14 31.43 -29.87 -5.92
N ILE A 15 31.47 -29.32 -7.14
CA ILE A 15 32.11 -28.02 -7.42
C ILE A 15 31.33 -26.87 -6.76
N MET A 16 30.00 -26.88 -6.82
CA MET A 16 29.15 -25.87 -6.16
C MET A 16 29.32 -25.87 -4.63
N VAL A 17 29.41 -27.05 -4.00
CA VAL A 17 29.62 -27.18 -2.55
C VAL A 17 31.01 -26.71 -2.14
N MET A 18 32.05 -27.03 -2.92
CA MET A 18 33.42 -26.55 -2.68
C MET A 18 33.55 -25.03 -2.81
N LEU A 19 32.89 -24.42 -3.81
CA LEU A 19 32.85 -22.96 -3.98
C LEU A 19 32.11 -22.26 -2.83
N GLY A 20 30.99 -22.83 -2.36
CA GLY A 20 30.27 -22.32 -1.19
C GLY A 20 31.13 -22.34 0.07
N PHE A 21 31.90 -23.41 0.30
CA PHE A 21 32.76 -23.54 1.47
C PHE A 21 33.95 -22.57 1.45
N PHE A 22 34.50 -22.27 0.28
CA PHE A 22 35.59 -21.30 0.14
C PHE A 22 35.17 -19.85 0.39
N ILE A 23 33.92 -19.48 0.06
CA ILE A 23 33.40 -18.13 0.30
C ILE A 23 33.15 -17.91 1.80
N VAL A 24 32.64 -18.90 2.53
CA VAL A 24 32.42 -18.78 3.98
C VAL A 24 33.74 -18.76 4.77
N LYS A 25 34.78 -19.48 4.31
CA LYS A 25 36.09 -19.46 4.99
C LYS A 25 36.83 -18.11 4.84
N LYS A 26 36.54 -17.33 3.81
CA LYS A 26 37.21 -16.03 3.56
C LYS A 26 36.56 -14.85 4.29
N SER A 27 35.35 -14.97 4.82
CA SER A 27 34.63 -13.88 5.50
C SER A 27 34.85 -13.82 7.03
N GLY A 28 35.85 -14.54 7.56
CA GLY A 28 36.31 -14.42 8.94
C GLY A 28 37.01 -13.08 9.22
N ASN A 29 36.28 -11.97 9.08
CA ASN A 29 36.70 -10.67 9.55
C ASN A 29 36.73 -10.70 11.07
N ARG A 30 37.95 -10.74 11.60
CA ARG A 30 38.28 -10.48 12.99
C ARG A 30 37.64 -9.17 13.44
N LEU A 31 36.77 -9.26 14.44
CA LEU A 31 36.50 -8.14 15.33
C LEU A 31 37.77 -7.94 16.17
N ASP A 32 38.58 -6.96 15.78
CA ASP A 32 39.68 -6.48 16.62
C ASP A 32 39.07 -5.82 17.86
N VAL A 33 39.11 -6.56 18.98
CA VAL A 33 38.87 -6.03 20.32
C VAL A 33 39.99 -5.03 20.59
N HIS A 34 39.64 -3.75 20.55
CA HIS A 34 40.55 -2.65 20.81
C HIS A 34 41.03 -2.75 22.27
N LYS A 35 42.27 -3.21 22.44
CA LYS A 35 42.98 -3.28 23.70
C LYS A 35 43.29 -1.86 24.14
N SER A 36 42.68 -1.44 25.25
CA SER A 36 42.93 -0.14 25.90
C SER A 36 44.41 -0.05 26.26
N SER A 37 45.18 0.73 25.48
CA SER A 37 46.55 1.11 25.83
C SER A 37 46.48 2.29 26.79
N THR A 38 46.91 2.06 28.02
CA THR A 38 47.20 3.12 28.98
C THR A 38 48.49 3.80 28.53
N GLU A 39 48.36 4.86 27.74
CA GLU A 39 49.48 5.72 27.38
C GLU A 39 49.47 7.00 28.22
N SER A 40 50.64 7.24 28.80
CA SER A 40 50.97 8.28 29.76
C SER A 40 50.69 9.68 29.22
N THR A 41 50.00 10.46 30.05
CA THR A 41 49.63 11.85 29.83
C THR A 41 50.87 12.75 29.69
N SER A 42 51.23 13.12 28.47
CA SER A 42 52.03 14.33 28.21
C SER A 42 51.07 15.51 28.07
N LYS A 43 51.08 16.41 29.05
CA LYS A 43 50.25 17.63 29.07
C LYS A 43 50.80 18.63 28.06
N THR A 44 50.33 18.57 26.83
CA THR A 44 50.41 19.70 25.90
C THR A 44 49.28 20.68 26.26
N PRO A 45 49.55 21.99 26.45
CA PRO A 45 48.50 22.95 26.74
C PRO A 45 47.60 23.09 25.50
N VAL A 46 46.41 22.50 25.58
CA VAL A 46 45.34 22.68 24.60
C VAL A 46 44.91 24.14 24.66
N ALA A 47 45.20 24.90 23.60
CA ALA A 47 44.65 26.22 23.40
C ALA A 47 43.12 26.14 23.55
N LYS A 48 42.55 26.97 24.42
CA LYS A 48 41.10 27.07 24.62
C LYS A 48 40.47 27.48 23.28
N GLN A 49 40.03 26.50 22.50
CA GLN A 49 39.10 26.77 21.41
C GLN A 49 37.84 27.31 22.07
N ALA A 50 37.51 28.57 21.77
CA ALA A 50 36.23 29.14 22.11
C ALA A 50 35.17 28.22 21.49
N ILE A 51 34.39 27.56 22.33
CA ILE A 51 33.20 26.84 21.91
C ILE A 51 32.27 27.93 21.39
N VAL A 52 32.27 28.14 20.07
CA VAL A 52 31.24 28.93 19.39
C VAL A 52 29.97 28.09 19.53
N SER A 53 29.20 28.33 20.59
CA SER A 53 27.87 27.76 20.73
C SER A 53 27.06 28.22 19.52
N ALA A 54 26.81 27.30 18.59
CA ALA A 54 25.85 27.56 17.52
C ALA A 54 24.55 28.03 18.20
N PRO A 55 23.93 29.13 17.74
CA PRO A 55 22.71 29.62 18.36
C PRO A 55 21.70 28.49 18.38
N ALA A 56 21.25 28.12 19.58
CA ALA A 56 20.20 27.14 19.75
C ALA A 56 18.98 27.68 18.99
N LYS A 57 18.68 27.06 17.85
CA LYS A 57 17.48 27.37 17.09
C LYS A 57 16.32 27.02 18.00
N GLU A 58 15.63 28.01 18.55
CA GLU A 58 14.44 27.80 19.37
C GLU A 58 13.49 26.90 18.58
N LEU A 59 13.36 25.66 19.04
CA LEU A 59 12.39 24.73 18.50
C LEU A 59 11.03 25.30 18.85
N ASP A 60 10.26 25.65 17.83
CA ASP A 60 8.87 26.07 17.97
C ASP A 60 8.09 24.96 18.72
N THR A 61 7.82 25.23 19.99
CA THR A 61 7.17 24.29 20.89
C THR A 61 5.77 23.92 20.40
N ALA A 62 5.08 24.83 19.72
CA ALA A 62 3.76 24.58 19.15
C ALA A 62 3.85 23.63 17.96
N ALA A 63 4.82 23.82 17.06
CA ALA A 63 5.06 22.90 15.95
C ALA A 63 5.39 21.48 16.44
N VAL A 64 6.22 21.34 17.47
CA VAL A 64 6.56 20.04 18.07
C VAL A 64 5.33 19.39 18.73
N GLN A 65 4.53 20.17 19.46
CA GLN A 65 3.30 19.67 20.08
C GLN A 65 2.27 19.22 19.04
N ASN A 66 2.09 19.97 17.95
CA ASN A 66 1.20 19.61 16.85
C ASN A 66 1.67 18.33 16.14
N ALA A 67 2.97 18.21 15.85
CA ALA A 67 3.52 16.99 15.26
C ALA A 67 3.29 15.76 16.16
N ARG A 68 3.48 15.90 17.48
CA ARG A 68 3.18 14.84 18.46
C ARG A 68 1.69 14.49 18.49
N ARG A 69 0.82 15.49 18.47
CA ARG A 69 -0.64 15.28 18.41
C ARG A 69 -1.02 14.49 17.15
N ASN A 70 -0.53 14.90 15.98
CA ASN A 70 -0.82 14.23 14.70
C ASN A 70 -0.29 12.79 14.69
N PHE A 71 0.92 12.56 15.20
CA PHE A 71 1.48 11.22 15.34
C PHE A 71 0.62 10.33 16.24
N ASN A 72 0.21 10.83 17.41
CA ASN A 72 -0.64 10.08 18.34
C ASN A 72 -2.02 9.78 17.75
N ILE A 73 -2.62 10.75 17.04
CA ILE A 73 -3.90 10.53 16.33
C ILE A 73 -3.73 9.42 15.30
N ALA A 74 -2.66 9.44 14.51
CA ALA A 74 -2.42 8.42 13.50
C ALA A 74 -2.26 7.03 14.13
N LEU A 75 -1.39 6.92 15.13
CA LEU A 75 -1.09 5.67 15.82
C LEU A 75 -2.33 5.07 16.51
N LEU A 76 -3.05 5.86 17.31
CA LEU A 76 -4.19 5.39 18.10
C LEU A 76 -5.41 5.00 17.26
N ASN A 77 -5.49 5.45 16.01
CA ASN A 77 -6.58 5.12 15.10
C ASN A 77 -6.16 4.18 13.97
N GLY A 78 -4.95 3.60 14.03
CA GLY A 78 -4.45 2.66 13.03
C GLY A 78 -4.25 3.28 11.64
N ILE A 79 -4.06 4.60 11.57
CA ILE A 79 -3.77 5.31 10.33
C ILE A 79 -2.34 5.00 9.92
N THR A 80 -2.18 4.50 8.70
CA THR A 80 -0.86 4.12 8.18
C THR A 80 -0.31 5.23 7.31
N THR A 81 0.87 5.75 7.65
CA THR A 81 1.57 6.74 6.80
C THR A 81 2.27 6.02 5.65
N VAL A 82 2.03 6.48 4.44
CA VAL A 82 2.66 5.97 3.23
C VAL A 82 4.05 6.60 3.10
N PRO A 83 5.13 5.81 2.92
CA PRO A 83 6.46 6.34 2.67
C PRO A 83 6.46 6.93 1.25
N SER A 84 6.29 8.24 1.16
CA SER A 84 6.20 8.97 -0.10
C SER A 84 7.12 10.17 -0.09
N VAL A 85 7.75 10.46 -1.23
CA VAL A 85 8.58 11.65 -1.40
C VAL A 85 7.73 12.74 -2.08
N ALA A 86 7.64 13.90 -1.44
CA ALA A 86 7.08 15.09 -2.05
C ALA A 86 8.11 15.72 -2.99
N THR A 87 7.76 15.86 -4.26
CA THR A 87 8.59 16.51 -5.28
C THR A 87 7.81 17.68 -5.87
N GLY A 88 8.20 18.90 -5.50
CA GLY A 88 7.45 20.12 -5.85
C GLY A 88 6.04 20.11 -5.23
N ASN A 89 5.01 20.28 -6.06
CA ASN A 89 3.61 20.34 -5.61
C ASN A 89 2.89 18.98 -5.62
N LYS A 90 3.65 17.88 -5.72
CA LYS A 90 3.08 16.53 -5.84
C LYS A 90 3.76 15.54 -4.89
N ILE A 91 2.97 14.65 -4.34
CA ILE A 91 3.39 13.48 -3.58
C ILE A 91 3.26 12.27 -4.50
N ARG A 92 4.35 11.55 -4.72
CA ARG A 92 4.34 10.36 -5.56
C ARG A 92 4.04 9.12 -4.74
N VAL A 93 3.02 8.38 -5.15
CA VAL A 93 2.59 7.14 -4.50
C VAL A 93 2.56 6.00 -5.51
N LEU A 94 3.13 4.87 -5.13
CA LEU A 94 3.06 3.63 -5.92
C LEU A 94 1.88 2.81 -5.43
N ILE A 95 1.04 2.35 -6.35
CA ILE A 95 -0.15 1.55 -6.04
C ILE A 95 -0.15 0.31 -6.90
N GLN A 96 -0.36 -0.85 -6.28
CA GLN A 96 -0.33 -2.15 -6.94
C GLN A 96 -1.53 -3.00 -6.50
N PRO A 97 -2.46 -3.32 -7.42
CA PRO A 97 -3.38 -4.42 -7.21
C PRO A 97 -2.62 -5.75 -7.24
N ALA A 98 -2.78 -6.57 -6.20
CA ALA A 98 -2.00 -7.79 -6.01
C ALA A 98 -2.92 -9.00 -5.80
N PRO A 99 -2.99 -9.94 -6.75
CA PRO A 99 -3.70 -11.21 -6.55
C PRO A 99 -3.11 -12.00 -5.38
N GLU A 100 -3.94 -12.43 -4.43
CA GLU A 100 -3.52 -13.23 -3.27
C GLU A 100 -4.35 -14.51 -3.11
N ALA A 101 -3.69 -15.64 -2.80
CA ALA A 101 -4.40 -16.89 -2.58
C ALA A 101 -5.11 -16.85 -1.22
N GLN A 102 -6.39 -17.22 -1.22
CA GLN A 102 -7.19 -17.46 -0.02
C GLN A 102 -7.70 -18.90 0.00
N TRP A 103 -7.63 -19.52 1.18
CA TRP A 103 -8.00 -20.92 1.34
C TRP A 103 -9.51 -21.12 1.20
N CYS A 104 -9.91 -21.82 0.14
CA CYS A 104 -11.27 -22.30 -0.14
C CYS A 104 -12.33 -21.19 -0.08
N LYS A 105 -11.98 -20.01 -0.62
CA LYS A 105 -12.86 -18.84 -0.67
C LYS A 105 -12.68 -18.13 -2.00
N THR A 106 -13.79 -17.88 -2.69
CA THR A 106 -13.83 -17.01 -3.87
C THR A 106 -13.57 -15.56 -3.45
N GLY A 107 -12.79 -14.83 -4.25
CA GLY A 107 -12.48 -13.43 -3.98
C GLY A 107 -12.61 -12.51 -5.19
N ASP A 108 -12.20 -11.25 -5.00
CA ASP A 108 -12.28 -10.20 -6.02
C ASP A 108 -11.56 -10.57 -7.32
N PHE A 109 -10.40 -11.24 -7.23
CA PHE A 109 -9.67 -11.64 -8.43
C PHE A 109 -10.39 -12.77 -9.19
N ASP A 110 -11.08 -13.69 -8.51
CA ASP A 110 -11.93 -14.69 -9.17
C ASP A 110 -13.10 -14.06 -9.90
N LEU A 111 -13.74 -13.08 -9.26
CA LEU A 111 -14.80 -12.31 -9.89
C LEU A 111 -14.29 -11.59 -11.14
N ILE A 112 -13.16 -10.89 -11.05
CA ILE A 112 -12.53 -10.22 -12.20
C ILE A 112 -12.23 -11.23 -13.31
N LYS A 113 -11.67 -12.40 -12.99
CA LYS A 113 -11.43 -13.49 -13.95
C LYS A 113 -12.70 -13.93 -14.66
N SER A 114 -13.80 -14.10 -13.93
CA SER A 114 -15.10 -14.52 -14.51
C SER A 114 -15.73 -13.49 -15.45
N LEU A 115 -15.35 -12.21 -15.31
CA LEU A 115 -15.89 -11.10 -16.09
C LEU A 115 -15.07 -10.78 -17.34
N ALA A 116 -13.81 -11.19 -17.38
CA ALA A 116 -12.88 -10.84 -18.43
C ALA A 116 -13.28 -11.47 -19.76
N PRO A 117 -13.47 -10.69 -20.84
CA PRO A 117 -13.72 -11.24 -22.17
C PRO A 117 -12.52 -12.05 -22.70
N ASN A 118 -11.31 -11.60 -22.38
CA ASN A 118 -10.04 -12.25 -22.64
C ASN A 118 -8.97 -11.70 -21.68
N THR A 119 -7.75 -12.22 -21.74
CA THR A 119 -6.68 -11.86 -20.80
C THR A 119 -6.11 -10.44 -20.98
N ASN A 120 -6.27 -9.85 -22.17
CA ASN A 120 -5.61 -8.60 -22.58
C ASN A 120 -6.56 -7.39 -22.62
N ASP A 121 -7.87 -7.62 -22.60
CA ASP A 121 -8.84 -6.54 -22.58
C ASP A 121 -8.77 -5.80 -21.24
N LYS A 122 -8.79 -4.47 -21.30
CA LYS A 122 -8.64 -3.58 -20.15
C LYS A 122 -10.02 -3.12 -19.70
N PHE A 123 -10.50 -3.70 -18.61
CA PHE A 123 -11.86 -3.46 -18.10
C PHE A 123 -11.92 -3.19 -16.60
N VAL A 124 -10.82 -3.36 -15.86
CA VAL A 124 -10.70 -2.95 -14.46
C VAL A 124 -10.02 -1.60 -14.42
N THR A 125 -10.64 -0.60 -13.77
CA THR A 125 -10.06 0.73 -13.61
C THR A 125 -9.68 0.94 -12.15
N LEU A 126 -8.43 1.31 -11.91
CA LEU A 126 -7.95 1.92 -10.68
C LEU A 126 -8.00 3.43 -10.86
N SER A 127 -8.77 4.13 -10.02
CA SER A 127 -8.81 5.59 -10.04
C SER A 127 -8.50 6.17 -8.66
N LEU A 128 -7.78 7.29 -8.68
CA LEU A 128 -7.62 8.17 -7.54
C LEU A 128 -8.43 9.43 -7.79
N GLU A 129 -9.38 9.72 -6.91
CA GLU A 129 -10.34 10.80 -7.08
C GLU A 129 -10.47 11.59 -5.78
N ALA A 130 -10.57 12.92 -5.87
CA ALA A 130 -10.83 13.74 -4.69
C ALA A 130 -12.26 13.49 -4.17
N ILE A 131 -12.41 13.39 -2.86
CA ILE A 131 -13.71 13.32 -2.20
C ILE A 131 -14.25 14.76 -2.09
N GLY A 132 -15.52 15.00 -2.45
CA GLY A 132 -16.11 16.35 -2.52
C GLY A 132 -16.30 16.85 -3.96
N ASP A 133 -15.20 17.20 -4.64
CA ASP A 133 -15.24 17.81 -5.98
C ASP A 133 -15.40 16.81 -7.15
N LYS A 134 -15.50 15.50 -6.85
CA LYS A 134 -15.71 14.39 -7.80
C LYS A 134 -14.76 14.36 -9.01
N GLY A 135 -13.60 15.00 -8.91
CA GLY A 135 -12.61 15.07 -9.98
C GLY A 135 -11.67 13.86 -9.98
N VAL A 136 -11.63 13.13 -11.09
CA VAL A 136 -10.61 12.11 -11.33
C VAL A 136 -9.24 12.77 -11.42
N LYS A 137 -8.35 12.49 -10.47
CA LYS A 137 -6.97 13.02 -10.49
C LYS A 137 -6.10 12.20 -11.41
N ARG A 138 -6.24 10.87 -11.34
CA ARG A 138 -5.55 9.93 -12.20
C ARG A 138 -6.32 8.62 -12.25
N SER A 139 -6.27 7.94 -13.38
CA SER A 139 -6.77 6.57 -13.49
C SER A 139 -5.86 5.73 -14.37
N GLN A 140 -5.94 4.42 -14.17
CA GLN A 140 -5.25 3.41 -14.95
C GLN A 140 -6.17 2.21 -15.13
N THR A 141 -6.24 1.72 -16.36
CA THR A 141 -6.99 0.51 -16.68
C THR A 141 -6.05 -0.68 -16.75
N TYR A 142 -6.53 -1.82 -16.24
CA TYR A 142 -5.84 -3.08 -16.13
C TYR A 142 -6.60 -4.15 -16.89
N SER A 143 -5.84 -5.00 -17.58
CA SER A 143 -6.30 -6.31 -18.03
C SER A 143 -6.02 -7.38 -16.96
N LEU A 144 -6.52 -8.60 -17.17
CA LEU A 144 -6.11 -9.74 -16.34
C LEU A 144 -4.60 -9.98 -16.38
N SER A 145 -3.98 -9.83 -17.55
CA SER A 145 -2.53 -9.98 -17.70
C SER A 145 -1.75 -8.92 -16.92
N ASP A 146 -2.20 -7.65 -16.92
CA ASP A 146 -1.60 -6.59 -16.11
C ASP A 146 -1.69 -6.91 -14.60
N LEU A 147 -2.83 -7.42 -14.14
CA LEU A 147 -3.05 -7.78 -12.74
C LEU A 147 -2.18 -8.98 -12.31
N ASN A 148 -2.11 -10.03 -13.14
CA ASN A 148 -1.30 -11.20 -12.86
C ASN A 148 0.21 -10.89 -12.88
N ALA A 149 0.62 -9.90 -13.67
CA ALA A 149 1.99 -9.40 -13.71
C ALA A 149 2.32 -8.45 -12.54
N ASN A 150 1.41 -8.25 -11.58
CA ASN A 150 1.60 -7.35 -10.44
C ASN A 150 2.01 -5.93 -10.86
N ARG A 151 1.40 -5.43 -11.94
CA ARG A 151 1.79 -4.13 -12.50
C ARG A 151 1.50 -3.01 -11.50
N THR A 152 2.55 -2.30 -11.11
CA THR A 152 2.48 -1.11 -10.26
C THR A 152 2.20 0.14 -11.08
N MET A 153 1.41 1.05 -10.53
CA MET A 153 1.15 2.36 -11.11
C MET A 153 1.56 3.49 -10.18
N THR A 154 2.06 4.57 -10.79
CA THR A 154 2.46 5.78 -10.10
C THR A 154 1.32 6.80 -10.13
N PHE A 155 0.92 7.27 -8.96
CA PHE A 155 -0.05 8.33 -8.76
C PHE A 155 0.64 9.57 -8.20
N ASP A 156 0.41 10.71 -8.84
CA ASP A 156 0.83 12.02 -8.34
C ASP A 156 -0.37 12.66 -7.61
N ILE A 157 -0.28 12.78 -6.29
CA ILE A 157 -1.30 13.42 -5.45
C ILE A 157 -0.87 14.86 -5.16
N PRO A 158 -1.75 15.87 -5.24
CA PRO A 158 -1.41 17.22 -4.78
C PRO A 158 -0.89 17.22 -3.34
N VAL A 159 0.11 18.05 -3.03
CA VAL A 159 0.65 18.20 -1.66
C VAL A 159 -0.30 18.92 -0.71
N SER A 160 -1.36 19.54 -1.24
CA SER A 160 -2.39 20.20 -0.44
C SER A 160 -3.15 19.17 0.38
N ASP A 161 -3.49 19.56 1.62
CA ASP A 161 -4.40 18.79 2.46
C ASP A 161 -5.69 18.46 1.69
N GLY A 162 -6.23 17.27 1.91
CA GLY A 162 -7.38 16.79 1.14
C GLY A 162 -7.68 15.31 1.37
N ALA A 163 -8.96 14.94 1.25
CA ALA A 163 -9.41 13.55 1.18
C ALA A 163 -9.48 13.02 -0.26
N TYR A 164 -8.95 11.82 -0.47
CA TYR A 164 -8.93 11.13 -1.75
C TYR A 164 -9.45 9.69 -1.62
N GLY A 165 -10.27 9.26 -2.57
CA GLY A 165 -10.68 7.87 -2.68
C GLY A 165 -9.82 7.13 -3.68
N LEU A 166 -9.31 5.97 -3.27
CA LEU A 166 -8.70 4.98 -4.14
C LEU A 166 -9.73 3.90 -4.47
N TYR A 167 -10.12 3.82 -5.73
CA TYR A 167 -11.22 2.96 -6.19
C TYR A 167 -10.71 1.89 -7.14
N LEU A 168 -11.24 0.67 -7.03
CA LEU A 168 -11.29 -0.26 -8.16
C LEU A 168 -12.73 -0.47 -8.60
N CYS A 169 -12.94 -0.36 -9.90
CA CYS A 169 -14.23 -0.61 -10.50
C CYS A 169 -14.09 -1.38 -11.82
N ILE A 170 -15.16 -2.09 -12.17
CA ILE A 170 -15.36 -2.56 -13.54
C ILE A 170 -15.77 -1.34 -14.36
N ASP A 171 -15.09 -1.06 -15.47
CA ASP A 171 -15.33 0.12 -16.32
C ASP A 171 -15.50 -0.27 -17.79
N GLN A 172 -16.57 -1.01 -18.06
CA GLN A 172 -16.95 -1.35 -19.44
C GLN A 172 -17.21 -0.10 -20.28
N SER A 173 -17.63 1.01 -19.65
CA SER A 173 -17.84 2.29 -20.32
C SER A 173 -16.56 3.07 -20.67
N LYS A 174 -15.39 2.64 -20.18
CA LYS A 174 -14.08 3.29 -20.37
C LYS A 174 -14.06 4.78 -20.03
N LYS A 175 -14.86 5.19 -19.04
CA LYS A 175 -14.95 6.60 -18.59
C LYS A 175 -13.80 6.99 -17.66
N GLY A 176 -13.03 6.03 -17.15
CA GLY A 176 -11.84 6.24 -16.32
C GLY A 176 -12.11 6.64 -14.86
N GLY A 177 -13.34 7.06 -14.52
CA GLY A 177 -13.75 7.37 -13.14
C GLY A 177 -14.61 6.26 -12.53
N CYS A 178 -14.43 6.03 -11.23
CA CYS A 178 -15.16 5.07 -10.42
C CYS A 178 -16.09 5.73 -9.40
N ALA A 179 -15.83 6.94 -8.91
CA ALA A 179 -16.57 7.50 -7.76
C ALA A 179 -18.10 7.63 -7.97
N ASN A 180 -18.56 7.82 -9.22
CA ASN A 180 -19.98 7.94 -9.56
C ASN A 180 -20.67 6.59 -9.86
N LYS A 181 -19.93 5.48 -9.82
CA LYS A 181 -20.48 4.14 -10.05
C LYS A 181 -21.16 3.63 -8.80
N GLN A 182 -22.09 2.71 -8.99
CA GLN A 182 -22.73 2.03 -7.87
C GLN A 182 -21.80 0.96 -7.29
N PRO A 183 -21.84 0.72 -5.98
CA PRO A 183 -21.23 -0.45 -5.36
C PRO A 183 -21.73 -1.75 -6.00
N ILE A 184 -20.85 -2.75 -6.01
CA ILE A 184 -21.22 -4.08 -6.46
C ILE A 184 -22.22 -4.70 -5.49
N PRO A 185 -23.32 -5.31 -5.99
CA PRO A 185 -24.33 -5.90 -5.11
C PRO A 185 -23.81 -7.18 -4.47
N THR A 186 -24.21 -7.46 -3.22
CA THR A 186 -23.74 -8.63 -2.48
C THR A 186 -24.20 -9.96 -3.09
N GLU A 187 -25.33 -9.97 -3.81
CA GLU A 187 -25.83 -11.19 -4.47
C GLU A 187 -24.90 -11.72 -5.58
N ILE A 188 -23.93 -10.92 -6.04
CA ILE A 188 -23.04 -11.32 -7.12
C ILE A 188 -22.22 -12.57 -6.77
N TRP A 189 -21.87 -12.74 -5.50
CA TRP A 189 -21.05 -13.85 -5.00
C TRP A 189 -21.78 -15.20 -5.02
N SER A 190 -23.10 -15.17 -5.12
CA SER A 190 -23.97 -16.35 -5.25
C SER A 190 -24.68 -16.43 -6.61
N ALA A 191 -24.42 -15.48 -7.51
CA ALA A 191 -25.14 -15.39 -8.78
C ALA A 191 -24.64 -16.44 -9.78
N SER A 192 -25.53 -16.87 -10.68
CA SER A 192 -25.15 -17.69 -11.82
C SER A 192 -24.21 -16.92 -12.77
N PRO A 193 -23.34 -17.60 -13.54
CA PRO A 193 -22.41 -16.94 -14.46
C PRO A 193 -23.09 -15.95 -15.43
N SER A 194 -24.30 -16.29 -15.89
CA SER A 194 -25.13 -15.43 -16.76
C SER A 194 -25.56 -14.10 -16.11
N LYS A 195 -25.73 -14.07 -14.78
CA LYS A 195 -26.13 -12.87 -14.03
C LYS A 195 -24.93 -12.04 -13.56
N VAL A 196 -23.79 -12.68 -13.29
CA VAL A 196 -22.57 -12.02 -12.77
C VAL A 196 -22.14 -10.85 -13.67
N LYS A 197 -22.14 -11.04 -15.00
CA LYS A 197 -21.72 -9.99 -15.95
C LYS A 197 -22.60 -8.74 -15.89
N ALA A 198 -23.92 -8.92 -15.78
CA ALA A 198 -24.86 -7.80 -15.68
C ALA A 198 -24.74 -7.08 -14.33
N LEU A 199 -24.58 -7.84 -13.25
CA LEU A 199 -24.47 -7.30 -11.89
C LEU A 199 -23.17 -6.51 -11.67
N ALA A 200 -22.07 -6.92 -12.30
CA ALA A 200 -20.76 -6.27 -12.18
C ALA A 200 -20.56 -5.06 -13.10
N ALA A 201 -21.40 -4.90 -14.14
CA ALA A 201 -21.21 -3.88 -15.15
C ALA A 201 -21.19 -2.47 -14.53
N ASN A 202 -20.07 -1.76 -14.73
CA ASN A 202 -19.87 -0.40 -14.22
C ASN A 202 -20.07 -0.27 -12.71
N LYS A 203 -19.54 -1.22 -11.91
CA LYS A 203 -19.62 -1.22 -10.45
C LYS A 203 -18.27 -1.04 -9.76
N ILE A 204 -18.30 -0.42 -8.58
CA ILE A 204 -17.19 -0.33 -7.63
C ILE A 204 -17.16 -1.61 -6.81
N PHE A 205 -16.01 -2.28 -6.72
CA PHE A 205 -15.83 -3.43 -5.83
C PHE A 205 -14.77 -3.18 -4.75
N TYR A 206 -13.99 -2.10 -4.87
CA TYR A 206 -12.99 -1.73 -3.89
C TYR A 206 -13.01 -0.22 -3.60
N PHE A 207 -12.81 0.14 -2.34
CA PHE A 207 -12.61 1.52 -1.90
C PHE A 207 -11.62 1.57 -0.73
N GLN A 208 -10.70 2.54 -0.79
CA GLN A 208 -9.81 2.90 0.30
C GLN A 208 -9.74 4.43 0.41
N LEU A 209 -9.99 4.96 1.61
CA LEU A 209 -9.81 6.38 1.89
C LEU A 209 -8.33 6.69 2.14
N LEU A 210 -7.82 7.68 1.42
CA LEU A 210 -6.52 8.30 1.61
C LEU A 210 -6.74 9.74 2.09
N HIS A 211 -5.89 10.22 2.97
CA HIS A 211 -5.90 11.61 3.42
C HIS A 211 -4.50 12.19 3.29
N VAL A 212 -4.39 13.35 2.65
CA VAL A 212 -3.14 14.12 2.61
C VAL A 212 -3.16 15.07 3.79
N LYS A 213 -2.14 14.98 4.65
CA LYS A 213 -1.92 15.92 5.74
C LYS A 213 -0.44 16.21 5.89
N ASP A 214 -0.09 17.48 6.05
CA ASP A 214 1.30 17.91 6.27
C ASP A 214 2.26 17.38 5.19
N LYS A 215 1.80 17.37 3.93
CA LYS A 215 2.52 16.84 2.75
C LYS A 215 2.83 15.32 2.82
N THR A 216 2.10 14.58 3.65
CA THR A 216 2.20 13.12 3.75
C THR A 216 0.87 12.46 3.43
N VAL A 217 0.92 11.27 2.84
CA VAL A 217 -0.27 10.50 2.49
C VAL A 217 -0.53 9.47 3.58
N HIS A 218 -1.78 9.41 4.04
CA HIS A 218 -2.22 8.51 5.08
C HIS A 218 -3.32 7.59 4.57
N ILE A 219 -3.25 6.30 4.91
CA ILE A 219 -4.31 5.32 4.68
C ILE A 219 -5.21 5.31 5.91
N ILE A 220 -6.48 5.65 5.72
CA ILE A 220 -7.48 5.59 6.80
C ILE A 220 -8.07 4.17 6.82
N PRO A 221 -7.92 3.40 7.90
CA PRO A 221 -8.35 2.00 7.91
C PRO A 221 -9.87 1.89 7.71
N SER A 222 -10.32 1.00 6.82
CA SER A 222 -11.74 0.76 6.54
C SER A 222 -12.35 -0.38 7.36
N GLN A 223 -11.59 -1.44 7.64
CA GLN A 223 -12.11 -2.66 8.30
C GLN A 223 -12.47 -2.51 9.79
N ALA A 224 -11.96 -1.48 10.47
CA ALA A 224 -12.14 -1.34 11.91
C ALA A 224 -13.46 -0.66 12.32
N TRP A 225 -14.27 -0.17 11.36
CA TRP A 225 -15.34 0.78 11.68
C TRP A 225 -16.72 0.32 11.18
N GLY A 226 -17.52 -0.28 12.05
CA GLY A 226 -18.97 -0.33 11.86
C GLY A 226 -19.64 1.02 12.12
N LYS A 227 -20.97 1.13 11.92
CA LYS A 227 -21.73 2.39 12.10
C LYS A 227 -21.53 3.08 13.46
N ASN A 228 -21.29 2.33 14.53
CA ASN A 228 -21.01 2.90 15.85
C ASN A 228 -19.60 3.49 15.94
N ASN A 229 -18.67 2.91 15.20
CA ASN A 229 -17.25 3.27 15.21
C ASN A 229 -16.99 4.50 14.31
N ILE A 230 -17.78 4.74 13.25
CA ILE A 230 -17.58 5.91 12.39
C ILE A 230 -17.85 7.23 13.12
N ARG A 231 -18.85 7.27 14.02
CA ARG A 231 -19.12 8.47 14.84
C ARG A 231 -17.95 8.78 15.77
N SER A 232 -17.40 7.74 16.41
CA SER A 232 -16.19 7.87 17.23
C SER A 232 -14.98 8.28 16.40
N LEU A 233 -14.83 7.75 15.18
CA LEU A 233 -13.74 8.12 14.28
C LEU A 233 -13.85 9.58 13.85
N LYS A 234 -15.03 10.05 13.46
CA LYS A 234 -15.28 11.47 13.16
C LYS A 234 -14.97 12.37 14.34
N SER A 235 -15.37 11.99 15.55
CA SER A 235 -15.07 12.77 16.75
C SER A 235 -13.56 12.85 17.03
N ARG A 236 -12.81 11.79 16.73
CA ARG A 236 -11.34 11.74 16.97
C ARG A 236 -10.54 12.41 15.85
N LEU A 237 -10.99 12.29 14.62
CA LEU A 237 -10.30 12.79 13.43
C LEU A 237 -10.83 14.13 12.95
N GLY A 238 -11.94 14.64 13.49
CA GLY A 238 -12.60 15.85 13.01
C GLY A 238 -11.66 17.04 12.93
N ASP A 239 -10.97 17.37 14.02
CA ASP A 239 -9.98 18.45 14.04
C ASP A 239 -8.79 18.19 13.10
N TRP A 240 -8.42 16.92 12.91
CA TRP A 240 -7.24 16.53 12.12
C TRP A 240 -7.51 16.58 10.61
N MET A 241 -8.72 16.17 10.20
CA MET A 241 -9.20 16.21 8.81
C MET A 241 -9.81 17.56 8.44
N GLY A 242 -10.27 18.36 9.42
CA GLY A 242 -10.96 19.62 9.17
C GLY A 242 -12.19 19.41 8.30
N ASP A 243 -12.25 20.15 7.18
CA ASP A 243 -13.37 20.14 6.24
C ASP A 243 -13.55 18.77 5.54
N ASP A 244 -12.51 17.95 5.50
CA ASP A 244 -12.52 16.62 4.89
C ASP A 244 -13.19 15.53 5.75
N VAL A 245 -13.65 15.85 6.97
CA VAL A 245 -14.28 14.87 7.87
C VAL A 245 -15.49 14.17 7.25
N SER A 246 -16.18 14.82 6.31
CA SER A 246 -17.30 14.25 5.54
C SER A 246 -16.87 13.06 4.66
N ALA A 247 -15.60 12.95 4.29
CA ALA A 247 -15.07 11.81 3.55
C ALA A 247 -15.19 10.48 4.31
N LEU A 248 -15.24 10.54 5.66
CA LEU A 248 -15.52 9.38 6.50
C LEU A 248 -16.94 8.82 6.27
N GLU A 249 -17.91 9.66 5.94
CA GLU A 249 -19.27 9.22 5.59
C GLU A 249 -19.28 8.45 4.27
N ARG A 250 -18.56 8.99 3.28
CA ARG A 250 -18.42 8.32 1.98
C ARG A 250 -17.72 6.97 2.13
N MET A 251 -16.70 6.90 2.98
CA MET A 251 -16.05 5.65 3.33
C MET A 251 -17.06 4.66 3.91
N ASP A 252 -17.80 5.03 4.96
CA ASP A 252 -18.83 4.18 5.59
C ASP A 252 -19.89 3.70 4.59
N GLU A 253 -20.37 4.59 3.72
CA GLU A 253 -21.37 4.28 2.71
C GLU A 253 -20.89 3.20 1.72
N LEU A 254 -19.62 3.27 1.30
CA LEU A 254 -19.05 2.33 0.35
C LEU A 254 -18.68 1.01 1.02
N ILE A 255 -17.97 1.05 2.15
CA ILE A 255 -17.48 -0.15 2.86
C ILE A 255 -18.60 -0.96 3.53
N SER A 256 -19.77 -0.35 3.74
CA SER A 256 -20.95 -1.09 4.22
C SER A 256 -21.64 -1.89 3.10
N LYS A 257 -21.39 -1.53 1.84
CA LYS A 257 -21.98 -2.15 0.65
C LYS A 257 -21.01 -3.11 -0.04
N ILE A 258 -19.74 -2.73 -0.13
CA ILE A 258 -18.66 -3.58 -0.65
C ILE A 258 -17.94 -4.24 0.53
N ARG A 259 -17.24 -5.37 0.32
CA ARG A 259 -16.52 -6.07 1.40
C ARG A 259 -15.01 -6.03 1.12
N PRO A 260 -14.37 -4.85 1.10
CA PRO A 260 -13.01 -4.74 0.63
C PRO A 260 -12.05 -5.27 1.72
N ILE A 261 -11.01 -5.96 1.29
CA ILE A 261 -9.82 -6.16 2.11
C ILE A 261 -9.00 -4.86 2.03
N PRO A 262 -8.57 -4.24 3.14
CA PRO A 262 -8.00 -2.91 3.16
C PRO A 262 -6.66 -2.92 2.46
N ALA A 263 -6.27 -1.76 1.93
CA ALA A 263 -4.94 -1.60 1.43
C ALA A 263 -3.93 -1.83 2.55
N ARG A 264 -2.83 -2.49 2.20
CA ARG A 264 -1.67 -2.62 3.08
C ARG A 264 -0.48 -1.89 2.50
N LEU A 265 0.47 -1.54 3.35
CA LEU A 265 1.74 -1.01 2.92
C LEU A 265 2.72 -2.17 2.73
N ALA A 266 3.29 -2.29 1.53
CA ALA A 266 4.38 -3.20 1.22
C ALA A 266 5.58 -2.39 0.74
N ASP A 267 6.66 -2.38 1.52
CA ASP A 267 7.83 -1.51 1.27
C ASP A 267 7.43 -0.02 1.12
N THR A 268 7.46 0.49 -0.12
CA THR A 268 7.16 1.88 -0.50
C THR A 268 5.90 2.01 -1.37
N ARG A 269 5.08 0.96 -1.44
CA ARG A 269 3.84 0.94 -2.26
C ARG A 269 2.62 0.57 -1.45
N ILE A 270 1.49 1.14 -1.85
CA ILE A 270 0.16 0.74 -1.40
C ILE A 270 -0.22 -0.50 -2.20
N GLU A 271 -0.43 -1.61 -1.51
CA GLU A 271 -0.88 -2.85 -2.11
C GLU A 271 -2.38 -3.03 -1.87
N ILE A 272 -3.12 -3.26 -2.95
CA ILE A 272 -4.55 -3.59 -2.91
C ILE A 272 -4.68 -5.11 -3.06
N PRO A 273 -4.95 -5.86 -1.99
CA PRO A 273 -5.13 -7.30 -2.08
C PRO A 273 -6.37 -7.64 -2.92
N LEU A 274 -6.19 -8.55 -3.87
CA LEU A 274 -7.24 -9.09 -4.72
C LEU A 274 -7.33 -10.62 -4.50
N PRO A 275 -8.17 -11.07 -3.57
CA PRO A 275 -8.19 -12.48 -3.20
C PRO A 275 -8.68 -13.39 -4.32
N TYR A 276 -8.12 -14.61 -4.40
CA TYR A 276 -8.60 -15.70 -5.24
C TYR A 276 -8.58 -17.04 -4.51
N ASN A 277 -9.43 -17.97 -4.95
CA ASN A 277 -9.50 -19.30 -4.40
C ASN A 277 -8.22 -20.11 -4.72
N ASP A 278 -7.55 -20.57 -3.67
CA ASP A 278 -6.37 -21.41 -3.77
C ASP A 278 -6.64 -22.68 -4.62
N LEU A 279 -5.76 -22.96 -5.59
CA LEU A 279 -5.91 -24.09 -6.50
C LEU A 279 -5.98 -25.45 -5.78
N ARG A 280 -5.43 -25.55 -4.57
CA ARG A 280 -5.48 -26.75 -3.74
C ARG A 280 -6.91 -27.08 -3.25
N CYS A 281 -7.85 -26.14 -3.35
CA CYS A 281 -9.25 -26.35 -3.03
C CYS A 281 -10.08 -26.91 -4.20
N ALA A 282 -9.57 -26.91 -5.44
CA ALA A 282 -10.33 -27.34 -6.62
C ALA A 282 -10.55 -28.86 -6.73
N GLY A 283 -10.00 -29.65 -5.80
CA GLY A 283 -10.09 -31.12 -5.78
C GLY A 283 -10.87 -31.70 -4.60
N ARG A 284 -11.67 -30.89 -3.89
CA ARG A 284 -12.59 -31.33 -2.84
C ARG A 284 -14.02 -30.92 -3.19
#